data_AF-A0A0C9QQ10-F1
#
_entry.id   AF-A0A0C9QQ10-F1
#
_cell.length_a   1.000
_cell.length_b   1.000
_cell.length_c   1.000
_cell.angle_alpha   90.00
_cell.angle_beta   90.00
_cell.angle_gamma   90.00
#
_symmetry.space_group_name_H-M   'P 1'
#
loop_
_entity.id
_entity.type
_entity.pdbx_description
1 polymer ?
#
loop_
_entity_poly.entity_id
_entity_poly.type
_entity_poly.pdbx_seq_one_letter_code
_entity_poly.pdbx_strand_id
1 'polypeptide(L)'
;MTASMIKTWLTRGEFEKLEHYVLEGKGSRLLNEHSPDLRTRVFLKGLPTYLSKISQAHEAVTRGALADLQKVIADEPKKKLAIAKDAAGIPLLHKAVYHDHQDVVEWLLDNYPNTAVQKDREGRTALHFCVACKDPESIWDLLIEGGCDASVSDKRGNPAAYYLEHASQIELPDAEAMATKPNTAKNESLDFKPSNIRIWIHNRDIAKLQQVLWEGHGSKLKCEISNNPRVRRFLEATPFIMGTIKQIHNGVVKNDVEGFLEKIADPVSPVILCSKDMNGLNVLHKAAGLGYMDIAREILERYPAAALAQDNDGKTPLHYGAAVRDGGAMYELLAEYGADESKLDNRNKAAAFYKNRPGDIDLSNLVVIPEAPRVSGTKYPKHWDWRILDSDGMSLRSLKKIDTQVDVDSAFGSAESALKSAASSENVFGVRLKFIRKNRFR
;
A
#
# COMPACT_ATOMS: atom_id res chain seq x y z
N MET A 1 7.51 -20.56 -8.22
CA MET A 1 8.91 -20.84 -8.67
C MET A 1 9.89 -20.17 -7.71
N THR A 2 10.93 -20.88 -7.29
CA THR A 2 11.92 -20.40 -6.30
C THR A 2 13.07 -19.64 -6.97
N ALA A 3 13.66 -18.66 -6.28
CA ALA A 3 14.82 -17.90 -6.76
C ALA A 3 16.04 -18.78 -7.13
N SER A 4 16.11 -19.99 -6.57
CA SER A 4 17.12 -21.01 -6.86
C SER A 4 17.05 -21.55 -8.30
N MET A 5 15.85 -21.69 -8.87
CA MET A 5 15.69 -22.18 -10.25
C MET A 5 16.14 -21.14 -11.29
N ILE A 6 15.81 -19.87 -11.07
CA ILE A 6 16.20 -18.77 -11.96
C ILE A 6 17.72 -18.64 -12.02
N LYS A 7 18.39 -18.69 -10.86
CA LYS A 7 19.85 -18.69 -10.79
C LYS A 7 20.46 -19.84 -11.58
N THR A 8 19.86 -21.03 -11.48
CA THR A 8 20.30 -22.21 -12.23
C THR A 8 20.18 -21.99 -13.75
N TRP A 9 19.06 -21.42 -14.22
CA TRP A 9 18.87 -21.09 -15.64
C TRP A 9 19.85 -20.03 -16.12
N LEU A 10 20.12 -19.01 -15.31
CA LEU A 10 21.11 -17.98 -15.59
C LEU A 10 22.53 -18.56 -15.68
N THR A 11 22.93 -19.43 -14.76
CA THR A 11 24.27 -20.03 -14.77
C THR A 11 24.44 -21.00 -15.93
N ARG A 12 23.41 -21.79 -16.27
CA ARG A 12 23.45 -22.79 -17.36
C ARG A 12 23.19 -22.22 -18.76
N GLY A 13 22.81 -20.95 -18.87
CA GLY A 13 22.51 -20.31 -20.16
C GLY A 13 21.21 -20.82 -20.80
N GLU A 14 20.21 -21.16 -19.98
CA GLU A 14 18.91 -21.70 -20.42
C GLU A 14 18.01 -20.57 -20.97
N PHE A 15 18.43 -20.00 -22.09
CA PHE A 15 17.83 -18.82 -22.70
C PHE A 15 16.33 -18.98 -22.96
N GLU A 16 15.89 -20.11 -23.51
CA GLU A 16 14.49 -20.34 -23.88
C GLU A 16 13.57 -20.33 -22.65
N LYS A 17 14.04 -20.87 -21.52
CA LYS A 17 13.31 -20.83 -20.23
C LYS A 17 13.22 -19.41 -19.68
N LEU A 18 14.29 -18.63 -19.81
CA LEU A 18 14.32 -17.23 -19.39
C LEU A 18 13.43 -16.35 -20.27
N GLU A 19 13.46 -16.53 -21.60
CA GLU A 19 12.58 -15.82 -22.54
C GLU A 19 11.11 -16.13 -22.26
N HIS A 20 10.76 -17.41 -22.05
CA HIS A 20 9.42 -17.81 -21.63
C HIS A 20 9.02 -17.19 -20.28
N TYR A 21 9.94 -17.13 -19.32
CA TYR A 21 9.69 -16.49 -18.03
C TYR A 21 9.40 -14.99 -18.16
N VAL A 22 10.02 -14.30 -19.11
CA VAL A 22 9.68 -12.91 -19.45
C VAL A 22 8.28 -12.82 -20.07
N LEU A 23 7.96 -13.67 -21.04
CA LEU A 23 6.65 -13.72 -21.69
C LEU A 23 5.51 -14.04 -20.71
N GLU A 24 5.78 -14.77 -19.63
CA GLU A 24 4.83 -15.02 -18.54
C GLU A 24 4.62 -13.81 -17.59
N GLY A 25 5.11 -12.61 -17.97
CA GLY A 25 4.92 -11.38 -17.21
C GLY A 25 5.86 -11.20 -16.02
N LYS A 26 6.91 -12.05 -15.89
CA LYS A 26 7.80 -12.09 -14.72
C LYS A 26 9.20 -11.56 -15.00
N GLY A 27 9.40 -10.90 -16.14
CA GLY A 27 10.72 -10.47 -16.61
C GLY A 27 11.39 -9.38 -15.76
N SER A 28 10.64 -8.58 -14.99
CA SER A 28 11.21 -7.58 -14.07
C SER A 28 12.17 -8.19 -13.05
N ARG A 29 11.99 -9.46 -12.70
CA ARG A 29 12.88 -10.20 -11.77
C ARG A 29 14.22 -10.60 -12.36
N LEU A 30 14.40 -10.47 -13.67
CA LEU A 30 15.67 -10.72 -14.35
C LEU A 30 16.48 -9.42 -14.57
N LEU A 31 15.93 -8.27 -14.17
CA LEU A 31 16.65 -7.00 -14.25
C LEU A 31 17.85 -7.02 -13.30
N ASN A 32 19.00 -6.57 -13.79
CA ASN A 32 20.29 -6.55 -13.08
C ASN A 32 20.87 -7.93 -12.72
N GLU A 33 20.27 -9.03 -13.21
CA GLU A 33 20.87 -10.36 -13.09
C GLU A 33 22.03 -10.53 -14.08
N HIS A 34 22.94 -11.46 -13.76
CA HIS A 34 24.11 -11.76 -14.58
C HIS A 34 24.15 -13.23 -14.99
N SER A 35 24.68 -13.49 -16.18
CA SER A 35 24.90 -14.84 -16.70
C SER A 35 26.31 -14.95 -17.31
N PRO A 36 27.04 -16.06 -17.03
CA PRO A 36 28.32 -16.34 -17.67
C PRO A 36 28.14 -16.65 -19.17
N ASP A 37 26.98 -17.19 -19.56
CA ASP A 37 26.65 -17.50 -20.94
C ASP A 37 26.51 -16.22 -21.80
N LEU A 38 27.14 -16.23 -22.97
CA LEU A 38 27.18 -15.05 -23.86
C LEU A 38 25.78 -14.71 -24.40
N ARG A 39 25.02 -15.72 -24.84
CA ARG A 39 23.69 -15.52 -25.44
C ARG A 39 22.71 -14.93 -24.42
N THR A 40 22.71 -15.49 -23.21
CA THR A 40 21.89 -15.02 -22.10
C THR A 40 22.30 -13.62 -21.64
N ARG A 41 23.60 -13.31 -21.60
CA ARG A 41 24.09 -11.98 -21.25
C ARG A 41 23.65 -10.91 -22.25
N VAL A 42 23.69 -11.19 -23.55
CA VAL A 42 23.19 -10.28 -24.60
C VAL A 42 21.69 -10.04 -24.43
N PHE A 43 20.93 -11.10 -24.15
CA PHE A 43 19.50 -10.99 -23.86
C PHE A 43 19.20 -10.12 -22.63
N LEU A 44 19.89 -10.35 -21.51
CA LEU A 44 19.70 -9.56 -20.28
C LEU A 44 20.04 -8.08 -20.49
N LYS A 45 21.02 -7.77 -21.34
CA LYS A 45 21.34 -6.38 -21.72
C LYS A 45 20.22 -5.73 -22.53
N GLY A 46 19.55 -6.48 -23.41
CA GLY A 46 18.40 -6.02 -24.21
C GLY A 46 17.05 -6.12 -23.48
N LEU A 47 17.00 -6.74 -22.31
CA LEU A 47 15.78 -7.02 -21.56
C LEU A 47 14.96 -5.75 -21.24
N PRO A 48 15.55 -4.60 -20.82
CA PRO A 48 14.75 -3.39 -20.56
C PRO A 48 13.97 -2.92 -21.79
N THR A 49 14.59 -2.95 -22.97
CA THR A 49 13.93 -2.61 -24.24
C THR A 49 12.84 -3.61 -24.58
N TYR A 50 13.09 -4.90 -24.35
CA TYR A 50 12.10 -5.95 -24.60
C TYR A 50 10.86 -5.80 -23.70
N LEU A 51 11.07 -5.53 -22.41
CA LEU A 51 9.98 -5.23 -21.46
C LEU A 51 9.20 -3.96 -21.84
N SER A 52 9.90 -2.92 -22.31
CA SER A 52 9.24 -1.71 -22.81
C SER A 52 8.36 -1.99 -24.01
N LYS A 53 8.79 -2.81 -24.97
CA LYS A 53 7.96 -3.24 -26.11
C LYS A 53 6.73 -4.03 -25.67
N ILE A 54 6.87 -4.95 -24.70
CA ILE A 54 5.71 -5.67 -24.12
C ILE A 54 4.73 -4.67 -23.52
N SER A 55 5.21 -3.70 -22.73
CA SER A 55 4.37 -2.67 -22.14
C SER A 55 3.64 -1.83 -23.20
N GLN A 56 4.34 -1.42 -24.26
CA GLN A 56 3.74 -0.65 -25.37
C GLN A 56 2.66 -1.44 -26.10
N ALA A 57 2.85 -2.74 -26.33
CA ALA A 57 1.83 -3.60 -26.94
C ALA A 57 0.58 -3.67 -26.06
N HIS A 58 0.75 -3.85 -24.75
CA HIS A 58 -0.37 -3.88 -23.79
C HIS A 58 -1.11 -2.53 -23.72
N GLU A 59 -0.38 -1.42 -23.73
CA GLU A 59 -0.97 -0.07 -23.73
C GLU A 59 -1.73 0.24 -25.04
N ALA A 60 -1.23 -0.23 -26.18
CA ALA A 60 -1.93 -0.13 -27.46
C ALA A 60 -3.26 -0.90 -27.42
N VAL A 61 -3.28 -2.11 -26.85
CA VAL A 61 -4.53 -2.88 -26.67
C VAL A 61 -5.49 -2.15 -25.73
N THR A 62 -5.04 -1.65 -24.58
CA THR A 62 -5.92 -0.93 -23.65
C THR A 62 -6.57 0.29 -24.30
N ARG A 63 -5.86 1.00 -25.19
CA ARG A 63 -6.37 2.16 -25.93
C ARG A 63 -7.18 1.80 -27.18
N GLY A 64 -7.26 0.52 -27.58
CA GLY A 64 -7.89 0.11 -28.84
C GLY A 64 -7.11 0.56 -30.09
N ALA A 65 -5.81 0.85 -29.95
CA ALA A 65 -5.00 1.39 -31.04
C ALA A 65 -4.40 0.24 -31.88
N LEU A 66 -5.20 -0.39 -32.74
CA LEU A 66 -4.79 -1.52 -33.58
C LEU A 66 -3.54 -1.23 -34.42
N ALA A 67 -3.44 -0.05 -35.02
CA ALA A 67 -2.28 0.33 -35.84
C ALA A 67 -0.98 0.41 -35.02
N ASP A 68 -1.05 0.93 -33.79
CA ASP A 68 0.10 0.99 -32.87
C ASP A 68 0.53 -0.43 -32.46
N LEU A 69 -0.45 -1.30 -32.16
CA LEU A 69 -0.20 -2.69 -31.80
C LEU A 69 0.49 -3.45 -32.95
N GLN A 70 -0.05 -3.32 -34.16
CA GLN A 70 0.51 -3.92 -35.38
C GLN A 70 1.96 -3.50 -35.58
N LYS A 71 2.25 -2.20 -35.42
CA LYS A 71 3.60 -1.65 -35.55
C LYS A 71 4.56 -2.24 -34.50
N VAL A 72 4.17 -2.24 -33.22
CA VAL A 72 5.01 -2.74 -32.13
C VAL A 72 5.32 -4.24 -32.30
N ILE A 73 4.34 -5.03 -32.72
CA ILE A 73 4.52 -6.46 -32.95
C ILE A 73 5.34 -6.74 -34.21
N ALA A 74 5.16 -5.96 -35.29
CA ALA A 74 5.94 -6.08 -36.52
C ALA A 74 7.43 -5.73 -36.31
N ASP A 75 7.72 -4.77 -35.43
CA ASP A 75 9.08 -4.35 -35.06
C ASP A 75 9.84 -5.40 -34.22
N GLU A 76 9.25 -6.55 -33.90
CA GLU A 76 9.89 -7.64 -33.17
C GLU A 76 10.11 -8.88 -34.06
N PRO A 77 11.37 -9.33 -34.24
CA PRO A 77 11.71 -10.33 -35.24
C PRO A 77 11.08 -11.71 -35.01
N LYS A 78 10.76 -12.09 -33.76
CA LYS A 78 10.16 -13.39 -33.44
C LYS A 78 8.64 -13.35 -33.28
N LYS A 79 8.02 -12.17 -33.36
CA LYS A 79 6.60 -11.89 -33.12
C LYS A 79 6.04 -12.53 -31.83
N LYS A 80 6.89 -12.73 -30.82
CA LYS A 80 6.49 -13.36 -29.54
C LYS A 80 5.76 -12.39 -28.62
N LEU A 81 5.74 -11.11 -28.95
CA LEU A 81 5.02 -10.08 -28.20
C LEU A 81 3.51 -10.36 -28.14
N ALA A 82 2.92 -10.97 -29.17
CA ALA A 82 1.50 -11.31 -29.20
C ALA A 82 1.08 -12.27 -28.08
N ILE A 83 2.01 -13.09 -27.58
CA ILE A 83 1.76 -14.03 -26.48
C ILE A 83 2.32 -13.55 -25.13
N ALA A 84 2.87 -12.33 -25.08
CA ALA A 84 3.44 -11.79 -23.86
C ALA A 84 2.34 -11.32 -22.91
N LYS A 85 2.41 -11.77 -21.66
CA LYS A 85 1.58 -11.31 -20.56
C LYS A 85 2.18 -10.06 -19.93
N ASP A 86 1.33 -9.20 -19.39
CA ASP A 86 1.78 -8.04 -18.62
C ASP A 86 2.31 -8.42 -17.23
N ALA A 87 2.68 -7.41 -16.42
CA ALA A 87 3.17 -7.63 -15.06
C ALA A 87 2.14 -8.27 -14.12
N ALA A 88 0.84 -8.16 -14.42
CA ALA A 88 -0.24 -8.84 -13.71
C ALA A 88 -0.46 -10.28 -14.21
N GLY A 89 0.21 -10.70 -15.28
CA GLY A 89 0.05 -12.00 -15.90
C GLY A 89 -1.20 -12.10 -16.78
N ILE A 90 -1.68 -10.97 -17.30
CA ILE A 90 -2.84 -10.88 -18.18
C ILE A 90 -2.36 -10.94 -19.65
N PRO A 91 -2.89 -11.84 -20.48
CA PRO A 91 -2.65 -11.87 -21.92
C PRO A 91 -3.22 -10.65 -22.68
N LEU A 92 -2.70 -10.37 -23.89
CA LEU A 92 -3.21 -9.29 -24.75
C LEU A 92 -4.67 -9.50 -25.15
N LEU A 93 -5.04 -10.73 -25.53
CA LEU A 93 -6.40 -11.06 -25.97
C LEU A 93 -7.45 -10.78 -24.87
N HIS A 94 -7.14 -11.10 -23.61
CA HIS A 94 -8.02 -10.82 -22.48
C HIS A 94 -8.32 -9.33 -22.35
N LYS A 95 -7.30 -8.47 -22.47
CA LYS A 95 -7.46 -7.02 -22.43
C LYS A 95 -8.31 -6.49 -23.57
N ALA A 96 -8.11 -7.02 -24.77
CA ALA A 96 -8.91 -6.63 -25.92
C ALA A 96 -10.40 -6.93 -25.69
N VAL A 97 -10.71 -8.09 -25.08
CA VAL A 97 -12.09 -8.49 -24.76
C VAL A 97 -12.71 -7.57 -23.70
N TYR A 98 -12.15 -7.46 -22.49
CA TYR A 98 -12.84 -6.69 -21.44
C TYR A 98 -12.81 -5.18 -21.63
N HIS A 99 -11.95 -4.65 -22.51
CA HIS A 99 -12.02 -3.27 -22.98
C HIS A 99 -12.90 -3.08 -24.22
N ASP A 100 -13.55 -4.13 -24.72
CA ASP A 100 -14.50 -4.10 -25.83
C ASP A 100 -13.90 -3.65 -27.18
N HIS A 101 -12.66 -4.06 -27.46
CA HIS A 101 -11.91 -3.72 -28.68
C HIS A 101 -11.97 -4.87 -29.70
N GLN A 102 -13.13 -5.05 -30.33
CA GLN A 102 -13.40 -6.16 -31.25
C GLN A 102 -12.39 -6.29 -32.40
N ASP A 103 -11.99 -5.18 -33.00
CA ASP A 103 -11.02 -5.12 -34.10
C ASP A 103 -9.64 -5.69 -33.70
N VAL A 104 -9.23 -5.44 -32.46
CA VAL A 104 -8.02 -6.01 -31.87
C VAL A 104 -8.18 -7.50 -31.58
N VAL A 105 -9.36 -7.94 -31.12
CA VAL A 105 -9.66 -9.36 -30.88
C VAL A 105 -9.58 -10.15 -32.19
N GLU A 106 -10.29 -9.70 -33.23
CA GLU A 106 -10.26 -10.28 -34.58
C GLU A 106 -8.83 -10.42 -35.10
N TRP A 107 -8.10 -9.30 -35.10
CA TRP A 107 -6.75 -9.28 -35.62
C TRP A 107 -5.79 -10.21 -34.84
N LEU A 108 -5.91 -10.28 -33.51
CA LEU A 108 -5.08 -11.18 -32.68
C LEU A 108 -5.39 -12.65 -32.95
N LEU A 109 -6.66 -13.03 -33.14
CA LEU A 109 -7.04 -14.41 -33.43
C LEU A 109 -6.60 -14.85 -34.82
N ASP A 110 -6.80 -13.98 -35.83
CA ASP A 110 -6.41 -14.27 -37.23
C ASP A 110 -4.89 -14.43 -37.40
N ASN A 111 -4.12 -13.57 -36.74
CA ASN A 111 -2.66 -13.52 -36.94
C ASN A 111 -1.89 -14.33 -35.89
N TYR A 112 -2.47 -14.54 -34.71
CA TYR A 112 -1.85 -15.22 -33.58
C TYR A 112 -2.83 -16.17 -32.85
N PRO A 113 -3.25 -17.29 -33.47
CA PRO A 113 -4.21 -18.25 -32.90
C PRO A 113 -3.81 -18.79 -31.50
N ASN A 114 -2.52 -18.84 -31.20
CA ASN A 114 -2.00 -19.25 -29.88
C ASN A 114 -2.42 -18.30 -28.73
N THR A 115 -3.01 -17.14 -29.03
CA THR A 115 -3.59 -16.24 -28.02
C THR A 115 -4.88 -16.81 -27.41
N ALA A 116 -5.64 -17.60 -28.18
CA ALA A 116 -6.93 -18.17 -27.78
C ALA A 116 -6.84 -19.14 -26.58
N VAL A 117 -5.71 -19.85 -26.44
CA VAL A 117 -5.48 -20.86 -25.39
C VAL A 117 -4.87 -20.30 -24.10
N GLN A 118 -4.52 -19.01 -24.08
CA GLN A 118 -3.82 -18.43 -22.94
C GLN A 118 -4.73 -18.27 -21.73
N LYS A 119 -4.12 -18.39 -20.56
CA LYS A 119 -4.77 -18.24 -19.26
C LYS A 119 -4.07 -17.17 -18.45
N ASP A 120 -4.88 -16.39 -17.74
CA ASP A 120 -4.39 -15.45 -16.75
C ASP A 120 -3.92 -16.17 -15.47
N ARG A 121 -3.60 -15.42 -14.41
CA ARG A 121 -3.17 -16.00 -13.13
C ARG A 121 -4.24 -16.83 -12.45
N GLU A 122 -5.52 -16.57 -12.68
CA GLU A 122 -6.65 -17.29 -12.10
C GLU A 122 -7.14 -18.45 -12.98
N GLY A 123 -6.41 -18.75 -14.06
CA GLY A 123 -6.75 -19.84 -14.97
C GLY A 123 -7.84 -19.47 -15.97
N ARG A 124 -8.27 -18.20 -16.03
CA ARG A 124 -9.34 -17.71 -16.89
C ARG A 124 -8.83 -17.51 -18.32
N THR A 125 -9.66 -17.89 -19.29
CA THR A 125 -9.47 -17.61 -20.73
C THR A 125 -10.14 -16.29 -21.12
N ALA A 126 -9.93 -15.83 -22.36
CA ALA A 126 -10.58 -14.62 -22.87
C ALA A 126 -12.12 -14.71 -22.81
N LEU A 127 -12.69 -15.89 -23.05
CA LEU A 127 -14.15 -16.15 -22.97
C LEU A 127 -14.76 -15.81 -21.61
N HIS A 128 -14.00 -15.91 -20.52
CA HIS A 128 -14.53 -15.58 -19.19
C HIS A 128 -14.94 -14.10 -19.10
N PHE A 129 -14.31 -13.24 -19.89
CA PHE A 129 -14.47 -11.79 -19.81
C PHE A 129 -15.48 -11.21 -20.80
N CYS A 130 -16.15 -12.03 -21.64
CA CYS A 130 -17.11 -11.53 -22.64
C CYS A 130 -18.24 -10.70 -22.02
N VAL A 131 -18.59 -10.97 -20.75
CA VAL A 131 -19.63 -10.22 -20.03
C VAL A 131 -19.30 -8.74 -19.80
N ALA A 132 -18.04 -8.34 -19.97
CA ALA A 132 -17.64 -6.95 -19.91
C ALA A 132 -17.84 -6.19 -21.23
N CYS A 133 -18.07 -6.92 -22.33
CA CYS A 133 -18.30 -6.35 -23.66
C CYS A 133 -19.72 -5.79 -23.75
N LYS A 134 -19.94 -4.86 -24.69
CA LYS A 134 -21.29 -4.33 -24.95
C LYS A 134 -22.21 -5.40 -25.55
N ASP A 135 -21.63 -6.27 -26.38
CA ASP A 135 -22.30 -7.41 -27.01
C ASP A 135 -21.53 -8.71 -26.69
N PRO A 136 -21.84 -9.36 -25.55
CA PRO A 136 -21.16 -10.58 -25.14
C PRO A 136 -21.34 -11.74 -26.10
N GLU A 137 -22.48 -11.84 -26.80
CA GLU A 137 -22.78 -12.94 -27.73
C GLU A 137 -21.90 -12.84 -28.97
N SER A 138 -21.81 -11.65 -29.58
CA SER A 138 -20.94 -11.45 -30.75
C SER A 138 -19.47 -11.73 -30.45
N ILE A 139 -18.96 -11.26 -29.30
CA ILE A 139 -17.55 -11.52 -28.91
C ILE A 139 -17.33 -12.98 -28.52
N TRP A 140 -18.33 -13.62 -27.91
CA TRP A 140 -18.28 -15.04 -27.59
C TRP A 140 -18.13 -15.89 -28.85
N ASP A 141 -18.99 -15.69 -29.85
CA ASP A 141 -18.94 -16.44 -31.11
C ASP A 141 -17.60 -16.24 -31.81
N LEU A 142 -17.12 -15.00 -31.85
CA LEU A 142 -15.83 -14.64 -32.42
C LEU A 142 -14.65 -15.36 -31.75
N LEU A 143 -14.66 -15.48 -30.42
CA LEU A 143 -13.64 -16.20 -29.68
C LEU A 143 -13.73 -17.73 -29.91
N ILE A 144 -14.94 -18.28 -30.01
CA ILE A 144 -15.16 -19.71 -30.33
C ILE A 144 -14.65 -20.02 -31.74
N GLU A 145 -14.98 -19.19 -32.74
CA GLU A 145 -14.46 -19.29 -34.11
C GLU A 145 -12.93 -19.17 -34.13
N GLY A 146 -12.36 -18.31 -33.30
CA GLY A 146 -10.93 -18.17 -33.08
C GLY A 146 -10.25 -19.33 -32.32
N GLY A 147 -11.00 -20.36 -31.93
CA GLY A 147 -10.48 -21.58 -31.30
C GLY A 147 -10.38 -21.54 -29.77
N CYS A 148 -11.08 -20.64 -29.10
CA CYS A 148 -11.20 -20.68 -27.64
C CYS A 148 -12.07 -21.87 -27.18
N ASP A 149 -11.64 -22.55 -26.11
CA ASP A 149 -12.38 -23.66 -25.51
C ASP A 149 -13.26 -23.17 -24.34
N ALA A 150 -14.58 -23.25 -24.51
CA ALA A 150 -15.57 -22.87 -23.50
C ALA A 150 -15.64 -23.82 -22.30
N SER A 151 -15.07 -25.03 -22.40
CA SER A 151 -15.05 -26.02 -21.32
C SER A 151 -13.99 -25.74 -20.25
N VAL A 152 -13.07 -24.81 -20.53
CA VAL A 152 -12.01 -24.46 -19.59
C VAL A 152 -12.61 -23.75 -18.37
N SER A 153 -12.39 -24.34 -17.20
CA SER A 153 -12.70 -23.72 -15.91
C SER A 153 -11.53 -22.93 -15.35
N ASP A 154 -11.86 -21.87 -14.62
CA ASP A 154 -10.92 -21.12 -13.77
C ASP A 154 -10.54 -21.91 -12.49
N LYS A 155 -9.71 -21.30 -11.62
CA LYS A 155 -9.34 -21.91 -10.33
C LYS A 155 -10.51 -22.09 -9.35
N ARG A 156 -11.61 -21.36 -9.51
CA ARG A 156 -12.83 -21.55 -8.71
C ARG A 156 -13.66 -22.72 -9.23
N GLY A 157 -13.27 -23.31 -10.37
CA GLY A 157 -13.98 -24.40 -11.03
C GLY A 157 -15.07 -23.92 -11.99
N ASN A 158 -15.21 -22.61 -12.18
CA ASN A 158 -16.28 -22.03 -12.99
C ASN A 158 -15.85 -21.98 -14.48
N PRO A 159 -16.64 -22.52 -15.41
CA PRO A 159 -16.43 -22.32 -16.85
C PRO A 159 -16.85 -20.91 -17.27
N ALA A 160 -16.40 -20.46 -18.45
CA ALA A 160 -16.73 -19.12 -18.96
C ALA A 160 -18.25 -18.84 -19.01
N ALA A 161 -19.05 -19.83 -19.41
CA ALA A 161 -20.51 -19.72 -19.50
C ALA A 161 -21.19 -19.40 -18.16
N TYR A 162 -20.60 -19.80 -17.03
CA TYR A 162 -21.13 -19.49 -15.69
C TYR A 162 -21.26 -17.97 -15.47
N TYR A 163 -20.28 -17.21 -15.97
CA TYR A 163 -20.21 -15.78 -15.75
C TYR A 163 -21.22 -14.99 -16.59
N LEU A 164 -21.73 -15.55 -17.70
CA LEU A 164 -22.82 -14.95 -18.50
C LEU A 164 -24.07 -14.72 -17.64
N GLU A 165 -24.36 -15.63 -16.70
CA GLU A 165 -25.49 -15.51 -15.77
C GLU A 165 -25.10 -14.83 -14.44
N HIS A 166 -23.81 -14.76 -14.13
CA HIS A 166 -23.27 -14.28 -12.85
C HIS A 166 -22.23 -13.17 -13.05
N ALA A 167 -22.54 -12.18 -13.89
CA ALA A 167 -21.61 -11.13 -14.30
C ALA A 167 -21.02 -10.33 -13.11
N SER A 168 -21.75 -10.18 -12.01
CA SER A 168 -21.25 -9.50 -10.80
C SER A 168 -20.15 -10.27 -10.04
N GLN A 169 -19.96 -11.56 -10.34
CA GLN A 169 -18.97 -12.42 -9.69
C GLN A 169 -17.64 -12.51 -10.43
N ILE A 170 -17.53 -11.92 -11.63
CA ILE A 170 -16.26 -11.81 -12.32
C ILE A 170 -15.53 -10.53 -11.91
N GLU A 171 -14.35 -10.70 -11.33
CA GLU A 171 -13.46 -9.58 -11.04
C GLU A 171 -12.65 -9.25 -12.28
N LEU A 172 -12.89 -8.07 -12.87
CA LEU A 172 -12.08 -7.59 -13.98
C LEU A 172 -10.67 -7.26 -13.48
N PRO A 173 -9.62 -7.63 -14.24
CA PRO A 173 -8.27 -7.28 -13.85
C PRO A 173 -8.08 -5.76 -14.00
N ASP A 174 -7.95 -5.03 -12.89
CA ASP A 174 -7.67 -3.59 -12.93
C ASP A 174 -6.34 -3.32 -13.67
N ALA A 175 -6.40 -2.81 -14.90
CA ALA A 175 -5.21 -2.46 -15.68
C ALA A 175 -4.40 -1.30 -15.04
N GLU A 176 -5.06 -0.40 -14.31
CA GLU A 176 -4.41 0.76 -13.68
C GLU A 176 -3.94 0.47 -12.25
N ALA A 177 -4.54 -0.52 -11.62
CA ALA A 177 -4.28 -0.83 -10.23
C ALA A 177 -3.12 -1.81 -10.06
N MET A 178 -2.13 -1.82 -10.94
CA MET A 178 -0.86 -2.50 -10.67
C MET A 178 0.37 -1.77 -11.22
N ALA A 179 0.19 -0.79 -12.11
CA ALA A 179 1.17 0.27 -12.32
C ALA A 179 1.16 1.28 -11.15
N THR A 180 0.06 1.35 -10.39
CA THR A 180 -0.08 2.20 -9.19
C THR A 180 -0.70 1.52 -7.96
N LYS A 181 -0.97 0.21 -7.93
CA LYS A 181 -1.04 -0.49 -6.63
C LYS A 181 0.38 -0.92 -6.22
N PRO A 182 1.04 -0.23 -5.26
CA PRO A 182 1.95 -0.93 -4.38
C PRO A 182 1.17 -2.10 -3.77
N ASN A 183 1.86 -3.22 -3.55
CA ASN A 183 1.28 -4.45 -3.02
C ASN A 183 0.13 -4.20 -2.06
N THR A 184 -0.99 -4.88 -2.30
CA THR A 184 -2.02 -5.18 -1.31
C THR A 184 -1.40 -5.32 0.09
N ALA A 185 -1.67 -4.34 0.94
CA ALA A 185 -1.75 -4.38 2.41
C ALA A 185 -0.91 -5.43 3.16
N LYS A 186 0.32 -5.67 2.72
CA LYS A 186 1.42 -6.02 3.60
C LYS A 186 2.25 -4.77 3.61
N ASN A 187 2.28 -4.09 4.76
CA ASN A 187 3.25 -3.05 5.10
C ASN A 187 4.53 -3.30 4.30
N GLU A 188 4.74 -2.57 3.20
CA GLU A 188 5.96 -2.67 2.41
C GLU A 188 7.03 -2.13 3.32
N SER A 189 7.62 -3.02 4.11
CA SER A 189 8.83 -2.78 4.86
C SER A 189 9.82 -2.26 3.84
N LEU A 190 9.99 -0.93 3.77
CA LEU A 190 10.96 -0.30 2.91
C LEU A 190 12.28 -1.04 3.10
N ASP A 191 12.80 -1.62 2.03
CA ASP A 191 14.04 -2.36 2.11
C ASP A 191 15.18 -1.35 2.20
N PHE A 192 15.60 -1.04 3.42
CA PHE A 192 16.64 -0.06 3.74
C PHE A 192 18.06 -0.55 3.40
N LYS A 193 18.23 -1.28 2.30
CA LYS A 193 19.55 -1.66 1.78
C LYS A 193 20.33 -0.43 1.33
N PRO A 194 21.66 -0.39 1.53
CA PRO A 194 22.49 0.71 1.05
C PRO A 194 22.32 1.05 -0.43
N SER A 195 22.07 0.03 -1.28
CA SER A 195 21.78 0.23 -2.72
C SER A 195 20.52 1.05 -2.97
N ASN A 196 19.44 0.79 -2.22
CA ASN A 196 18.16 1.48 -2.37
C ASN A 196 18.27 2.93 -1.88
N ILE A 197 18.97 3.14 -0.77
CA ILE A 197 19.27 4.48 -0.24
C ILE A 197 20.02 5.31 -1.29
N ARG A 198 21.03 4.74 -1.96
CA ARG A 198 21.77 5.42 -3.04
C ARG A 198 20.89 5.77 -4.23
N ILE A 199 19.93 4.91 -4.59
CA ILE A 199 18.94 5.20 -5.64
C ILE A 199 18.07 6.40 -5.22
N TRP A 200 17.59 6.44 -3.97
CA TRP A 200 16.79 7.56 -3.46
C TRP A 200 17.58 8.87 -3.41
N ILE A 201 18.86 8.81 -3.05
CA ILE A 201 19.77 9.97 -3.10
C ILE A 201 19.92 10.49 -4.54
N HIS A 202 20.12 9.61 -5.51
CA HIS A 202 20.22 9.98 -6.92
C HIS A 202 18.90 10.59 -7.46
N ASN A 203 17.78 9.97 -7.09
CA ASN A 203 16.44 10.39 -7.50
C ASN A 203 15.92 11.61 -6.73
N ARG A 204 16.69 12.09 -5.73
CA ARG A 204 16.35 13.27 -4.90
C ARG A 204 15.08 13.05 -4.06
N ASP A 205 14.79 11.79 -3.72
CA ASP A 205 13.61 11.39 -2.97
C ASP A 205 13.84 11.58 -1.47
N ILE A 206 13.69 12.83 -1.01
CA ILE A 206 13.86 13.17 0.41
C ILE A 206 12.79 12.50 1.28
N ALA A 207 11.60 12.23 0.75
CA ALA A 207 10.51 11.58 1.47
C ALA A 207 10.86 10.13 1.86
N LYS A 208 11.53 9.38 0.99
CA LYS A 208 12.06 8.06 1.37
C LYS A 208 13.28 8.15 2.27
N LEU A 209 14.15 9.13 2.05
CA LEU A 209 15.33 9.33 2.90
C LEU A 209 14.98 9.74 4.34
N GLN A 210 13.95 10.56 4.55
CA GLN A 210 13.46 10.86 5.90
C GLN A 210 12.87 9.61 6.57
N GLN A 211 12.19 8.74 5.82
CA GLN A 211 11.63 7.51 6.38
C GLN A 211 12.73 6.57 6.89
N VAL A 212 13.92 6.57 6.27
CA VAL A 212 15.11 5.87 6.81
C VAL A 212 15.45 6.36 8.23
N LEU A 213 15.31 7.67 8.51
CA LEU A 213 15.54 8.21 9.85
C LEU A 213 14.42 7.83 10.81
N TRP A 214 13.17 7.97 10.38
CA TRP A 214 12.01 7.70 11.22
C TRP A 214 11.87 6.23 11.60
N GLU A 215 12.29 5.31 10.73
CA GLU A 215 12.32 3.87 11.02
C GLU A 215 13.60 3.44 11.79
N GLY A 216 14.39 4.37 12.31
CA GLY A 216 15.55 4.06 13.16
C GLY A 216 16.82 3.63 12.41
N HIS A 217 16.85 3.73 11.08
CA HIS A 217 17.97 3.32 10.23
C HIS A 217 18.94 4.46 9.85
N GLY A 218 18.92 5.57 10.57
CA GLY A 218 19.74 6.76 10.27
C GLY A 218 21.25 6.50 10.18
N SER A 219 21.76 5.45 10.83
CA SER A 219 23.18 5.05 10.73
C SER A 219 23.63 4.76 9.29
N LYS A 220 22.72 4.31 8.43
CA LYS A 220 22.99 3.99 7.02
C LYS A 220 23.22 5.23 6.14
N LEU A 221 22.78 6.41 6.59
CA LEU A 221 22.93 7.67 5.86
C LEU A 221 24.24 8.40 6.16
N LYS A 222 24.98 7.98 7.21
CA LYS A 222 26.15 8.71 7.74
C LYS A 222 27.28 8.94 6.73
N CYS A 223 27.52 7.96 5.86
CA CYS A 223 28.64 7.99 4.91
C CYS A 223 28.21 8.31 3.47
N GLU A 224 26.93 8.62 3.27
CA GLU A 224 26.40 8.89 1.94
C GLU A 224 26.58 10.35 1.59
N ILE A 225 26.85 10.62 0.30
CA ILE A 225 27.09 11.97 -0.22
C ILE A 225 26.23 12.21 -1.45
N SER A 226 25.87 13.47 -1.70
CA SER A 226 25.12 13.87 -2.88
C SER A 226 25.68 15.15 -3.48
N ASN A 227 25.64 15.23 -4.80
CA ASN A 227 25.94 16.45 -5.55
C ASN A 227 24.75 17.43 -5.57
N ASN A 228 23.54 16.96 -5.23
CA ASN A 228 22.37 17.82 -5.17
C ASN A 228 22.41 18.66 -3.87
N PRO A 229 22.32 20.01 -3.94
CA PRO A 229 22.38 20.86 -2.76
C PRO A 229 21.33 20.53 -1.70
N ARG A 230 20.10 20.19 -2.11
CA ARG A 230 19.00 19.91 -1.17
C ARG A 230 19.23 18.61 -0.39
N VAL A 231 19.60 17.54 -1.10
CA VAL A 231 19.90 16.23 -0.49
C VAL A 231 21.18 16.30 0.36
N ARG A 232 22.19 17.03 -0.11
CA ARG A 232 23.43 17.26 0.65
C ARG A 232 23.16 17.93 1.99
N ARG A 233 22.33 18.98 2.03
CA ARG A 233 21.94 19.66 3.29
C ARG A 233 21.25 18.70 4.27
N PHE A 234 20.38 17.83 3.76
CA PHE A 234 19.71 16.78 4.56
C PHE A 234 20.71 15.76 5.13
N LEU A 235 21.63 15.26 4.31
CA LEU A 235 22.66 14.31 4.75
C LEU A 235 23.61 14.93 5.78
N GLU A 236 23.99 16.21 5.62
CA GLU A 236 24.80 16.95 6.59
C GLU A 236 24.08 17.18 7.93
N ALA A 237 22.75 17.36 7.91
CA ALA A 237 21.96 17.53 9.12
C ALA A 237 21.60 16.20 9.81
N THR A 238 21.69 15.07 9.10
CA THR A 238 21.28 13.74 9.59
C THR A 238 21.87 13.39 10.97
N PRO A 239 23.19 13.55 11.24
CA PRO A 239 23.76 13.29 12.57
C PRO A 239 23.13 14.12 13.70
N PHE A 240 22.73 15.35 13.42
CA PHE A 240 22.08 16.25 14.38
C PHE A 240 20.64 15.85 14.63
N ILE A 241 19.89 15.49 13.57
CA ILE A 241 18.52 14.95 13.69
C ILE A 241 18.52 13.69 14.56
N MET A 242 19.45 12.77 14.34
CA MET A 242 19.62 11.58 15.18
C MET A 242 19.92 11.95 16.64
N GLY A 243 20.71 12.98 16.89
CA GLY A 243 20.96 13.52 18.22
C GLY A 243 19.70 14.05 18.91
N THR A 244 18.86 14.78 18.18
CA THR A 244 17.57 15.26 18.68
C THR A 244 16.61 14.10 18.97
N ILE A 245 16.49 13.12 18.06
CA ILE A 245 15.70 11.89 18.29
C ILE A 245 16.13 11.21 19.60
N LYS A 246 17.43 11.01 19.79
CA LYS A 246 18.00 10.44 21.01
C LYS A 246 17.62 11.23 22.26
N GLN A 247 17.67 12.56 22.21
CA GLN A 247 17.31 13.42 23.34
C GLN A 247 15.82 13.35 23.68
N ILE A 248 14.95 13.36 22.67
CA ILE A 248 13.50 13.25 22.84
C ILE A 248 13.15 11.91 23.50
N HIS A 249 13.65 10.80 22.97
CA HIS A 249 13.44 9.47 23.57
C HIS A 249 13.95 9.40 25.01
N ASN A 250 15.13 9.95 25.28
CA ASN A 250 15.69 9.99 26.63
C ASN A 250 14.87 10.88 27.60
N GLY A 251 14.31 12.00 27.12
CA GLY A 251 13.43 12.87 27.91
C GLY A 251 12.17 12.13 28.36
N VAL A 252 11.54 11.40 27.43
CA VAL A 252 10.37 10.55 27.73
C VAL A 252 10.72 9.48 28.76
N VAL A 253 11.81 8.75 28.57
CA VAL A 253 12.24 7.68 29.50
C VAL A 253 12.53 8.21 30.91
N LYS A 254 13.04 9.45 31.03
CA LYS A 254 13.31 10.10 32.32
C LYS A 254 12.09 10.81 32.92
N ASN A 255 10.96 10.84 32.21
CA ASN A 255 9.79 11.65 32.53
C ASN A 255 10.12 13.15 32.69
N ASP A 256 11.08 13.66 31.91
CA ASP A 256 11.49 15.05 31.89
C ASP A 256 10.62 15.84 30.92
N VAL A 257 9.46 16.31 31.40
CA VAL A 257 8.47 17.03 30.58
C VAL A 257 9.05 18.32 30.01
N GLU A 258 9.73 19.12 30.83
CA GLU A 258 10.31 20.40 30.41
C GLU A 258 11.41 20.20 29.36
N GLY A 259 12.34 19.28 29.61
CA GLY A 259 13.41 18.96 28.66
C GLY A 259 12.87 18.34 27.38
N PHE A 260 11.81 17.54 27.45
CA PHE A 260 11.11 17.01 26.28
C PHE A 260 10.50 18.14 25.44
N LEU A 261 9.73 19.04 26.06
CA LEU A 261 9.09 20.19 25.38
C LEU A 261 10.12 21.12 24.72
N GLU A 262 11.25 21.36 25.38
CA GLU A 262 12.34 22.17 24.82
C GLU A 262 12.90 21.57 23.51
N LYS A 263 12.98 20.23 23.41
CA LYS A 263 13.56 19.55 22.23
C LYS A 263 12.58 19.38 21.07
N ILE A 264 11.29 19.57 21.29
CA ILE A 264 10.25 19.52 20.25
C ILE A 264 9.70 20.92 19.91
N ALA A 265 10.23 21.96 20.54
CA ALA A 265 9.90 23.34 20.23
C ALA A 265 10.40 23.75 18.83
N ASP A 266 9.79 24.81 18.29
CA ASP A 266 10.18 25.36 17.01
C ASP A 266 11.69 25.68 16.96
N PRO A 267 12.39 25.38 15.86
CA PRO A 267 11.86 25.04 14.53
C PRO A 267 11.71 23.53 14.23
N VAL A 268 11.74 22.64 15.24
CA VAL A 268 11.74 21.18 15.01
C VAL A 268 10.39 20.72 14.44
N SER A 269 10.42 19.98 13.32
CA SER A 269 9.19 19.48 12.70
C SER A 269 8.52 18.39 13.56
N PRO A 270 7.19 18.46 13.83
CA PRO A 270 6.48 17.49 14.66
C PRO A 270 6.59 16.03 14.21
N VAL A 271 6.88 15.79 12.93
CA VAL A 271 7.10 14.45 12.36
C VAL A 271 8.19 13.66 13.11
N ILE A 272 9.12 14.35 13.79
CA ILE A 272 10.16 13.69 14.60
C ILE A 272 9.59 12.77 15.69
N LEU A 273 8.36 13.02 16.14
CA LEU A 273 7.66 12.21 17.15
C LEU A 273 7.32 10.80 16.63
N CYS A 274 7.35 10.56 15.32
CA CYS A 274 7.24 9.22 14.76
C CYS A 274 8.55 8.42 14.73
N SER A 275 9.67 9.04 15.11
CA SER A 275 10.97 8.36 15.08
C SER A 275 11.02 7.16 16.02
N LYS A 276 11.52 6.05 15.51
CA LYS A 276 11.61 4.75 16.18
C LYS A 276 13.02 4.44 16.66
N ASP A 277 13.10 3.64 17.72
CA ASP A 277 14.35 3.00 18.17
C ASP A 277 14.61 1.68 17.42
N MET A 278 15.63 0.93 17.86
CA MET A 278 15.99 -0.37 17.27
C MET A 278 14.92 -1.46 17.42
N ASN A 279 13.99 -1.30 18.36
CA ASN A 279 12.88 -2.21 18.60
C ASN A 279 11.61 -1.77 17.83
N GLY A 280 11.69 -0.69 17.04
CA GLY A 280 10.56 -0.12 16.33
C GLY A 280 9.67 0.76 17.20
N LEU A 281 10.06 1.05 18.45
CA LEU A 281 9.25 1.84 19.37
C LEU A 281 9.44 3.32 19.11
N ASN A 282 8.36 4.06 18.90
CA ASN A 282 8.40 5.52 18.92
C ASN A 282 8.27 6.07 20.36
N VAL A 283 8.35 7.38 20.50
CA VAL A 283 8.26 8.05 21.81
C VAL A 283 6.90 7.87 22.49
N LEU A 284 5.82 7.72 21.71
CA LEU A 284 4.48 7.49 22.26
C LEU A 284 4.33 6.07 22.82
N HIS A 285 4.95 5.05 22.22
CA HIS A 285 4.99 3.71 22.81
C HIS A 285 5.61 3.76 24.21
N LYS A 286 6.71 4.52 24.36
CA LYS A 286 7.42 4.70 25.63
C LYS A 286 6.57 5.45 26.65
N ALA A 287 6.01 6.60 26.28
CA ALA A 287 5.13 7.37 27.16
C ALA A 287 3.89 6.57 27.58
N ALA A 288 3.25 5.87 26.65
CA ALA A 288 2.09 5.03 26.91
C ALA A 288 2.43 3.87 27.85
N GLY A 289 3.46 3.08 27.56
CA GLY A 289 3.81 1.92 28.39
C GLY A 289 4.39 2.26 29.76
N LEU A 290 5.01 3.45 29.92
CA LEU A 290 5.49 3.96 31.21
C LEU A 290 4.41 4.72 31.99
N GLY A 291 3.24 4.97 31.40
CA GLY A 291 2.12 5.67 32.02
C GLY A 291 2.29 7.19 32.15
N TYR A 292 3.14 7.81 31.32
CA TYR A 292 3.41 9.24 31.36
C TYR A 292 2.37 10.03 30.57
N MET A 293 1.23 10.31 31.24
CA MET A 293 0.05 10.93 30.65
C MET A 293 0.31 12.31 30.04
N ASP A 294 1.06 13.16 30.73
CA ASP A 294 1.33 14.54 30.29
C ASP A 294 2.13 14.54 28.99
N ILE A 295 3.19 13.72 28.93
CA ILE A 295 4.01 13.56 27.73
C ILE A 295 3.21 12.92 26.60
N ALA A 296 2.39 11.90 26.89
CA ALA A 296 1.54 11.26 25.88
C ALA A 296 0.56 12.26 25.26
N ARG A 297 -0.09 13.10 26.08
CA ARG A 297 -0.99 14.17 25.63
C ARG A 297 -0.28 15.17 24.73
N GLU A 298 0.88 15.67 25.15
CA GLU A 298 1.69 16.62 24.35
C GLU A 298 2.11 16.03 22.99
N ILE A 299 2.47 14.74 22.95
CA ILE A 299 2.79 14.05 21.69
C ILE A 299 1.56 14.00 20.77
N LEU A 300 0.41 13.59 21.31
CA LEU A 300 -0.83 13.41 20.56
C LEU A 300 -1.41 14.73 20.05
N GLU A 301 -1.37 15.79 20.85
CA GLU A 301 -1.83 17.13 20.46
C GLU A 301 -0.99 17.69 19.31
N ARG A 302 0.32 17.42 19.28
CA ARG A 302 1.23 17.89 18.22
C ARG A 302 1.22 16.99 17.00
N TYR A 303 1.13 15.67 17.18
CA TYR A 303 1.22 14.70 16.10
C TYR A 303 0.43 13.41 16.38
N PRO A 304 -0.91 13.41 16.16
CA PRO A 304 -1.77 12.25 16.45
C PRO A 304 -1.38 10.96 15.74
N ALA A 305 -0.81 11.07 14.53
CA ALA A 305 -0.38 9.92 13.74
C ALA A 305 0.71 9.06 14.42
N ALA A 306 1.36 9.56 15.49
CA ALA A 306 2.25 8.76 16.32
C ALA A 306 1.54 7.56 16.97
N ALA A 307 0.22 7.63 17.18
CA ALA A 307 -0.60 6.54 17.75
C ALA A 307 -0.77 5.34 16.82
N LEU A 308 -0.52 5.51 15.52
CA LEU A 308 -0.71 4.46 14.50
C LEU A 308 0.55 3.63 14.25
N ALA A 309 1.70 4.04 14.79
CA ALA A 309 2.95 3.35 14.58
C ALA A 309 2.92 1.93 15.19
N GLN A 310 3.58 0.98 14.52
CA GLN A 310 3.79 -0.37 15.03
C GLN A 310 5.28 -0.58 15.32
N ASP A 311 5.55 -1.27 16.42
CA ASP A 311 6.87 -1.80 16.76
C ASP A 311 7.24 -3.05 15.94
N ASN A 312 8.39 -3.66 16.23
CA ASN A 312 8.83 -4.88 15.54
C ASN A 312 7.93 -6.10 15.79
N ASP A 313 7.16 -6.10 16.87
CA ASP A 313 6.16 -7.13 17.20
C ASP A 313 4.77 -6.81 16.64
N GLY A 314 4.60 -5.70 15.91
CA GLY A 314 3.32 -5.25 15.39
C GLY A 314 2.42 -4.57 16.44
N LYS A 315 2.90 -4.33 17.66
CA LYS A 315 2.15 -3.65 18.72
C LYS A 315 2.16 -2.14 18.48
N THR A 316 1.04 -1.49 18.80
CA THR A 316 0.86 -0.04 18.75
C THR A 316 0.99 0.58 20.14
N PRO A 317 1.11 1.91 20.29
CA PRO A 317 1.09 2.55 21.61
C PRO A 317 -0.15 2.18 22.44
N LEU A 318 -1.30 1.93 21.80
CA LEU A 318 -2.52 1.49 22.47
C LEU A 318 -2.38 0.10 23.13
N HIS A 319 -1.60 -0.81 22.53
CA HIS A 319 -1.29 -2.09 23.16
C HIS A 319 -0.55 -1.88 24.48
N TYR A 320 0.46 -0.99 24.47
CA TYR A 320 1.23 -0.65 25.68
C TYR A 320 0.37 0.09 26.72
N GLY A 321 -0.46 1.04 26.28
CA GLY A 321 -1.39 1.77 27.15
C GLY A 321 -2.42 0.85 27.83
N ALA A 322 -2.82 -0.25 27.18
CA ALA A 322 -3.73 -1.24 27.76
C ALA A 322 -3.12 -1.99 28.96
N ALA A 323 -1.79 -2.13 29.05
CA ALA A 323 -1.13 -2.80 30.17
C ALA A 323 -0.87 -1.88 31.37
N VAL A 324 -1.12 -0.57 31.26
CA VAL A 324 -0.92 0.38 32.35
C VAL A 324 -2.01 0.22 33.42
N ARG A 325 -1.61 0.36 34.69
CA ARG A 325 -2.54 0.30 35.83
C ARG A 325 -3.04 1.70 36.22
N ASP A 326 -3.71 2.38 35.31
CA ASP A 326 -4.22 3.76 35.49
C ASP A 326 -5.75 3.86 35.43
N GLY A 327 -6.44 2.72 35.50
CA GLY A 327 -7.90 2.66 35.34
C GLY A 327 -8.38 2.75 33.89
N GLY A 328 -7.48 2.71 32.91
CA GLY A 328 -7.81 2.80 31.49
C GLY A 328 -7.65 4.19 30.89
N ALA A 329 -7.21 5.18 31.67
CA ALA A 329 -7.10 6.57 31.23
C ALA A 329 -6.17 6.74 30.01
N MET A 330 -5.02 6.06 29.98
CA MET A 330 -4.09 6.10 28.84
C MET A 330 -4.69 5.44 27.61
N TYR A 331 -5.42 4.34 27.81
CA TYR A 331 -6.11 3.64 26.73
C TYR A 331 -7.17 4.53 26.09
N GLU A 332 -8.00 5.18 26.90
CA GLU A 332 -9.03 6.11 26.46
C GLU A 332 -8.43 7.31 25.75
N LEU A 333 -7.38 7.94 26.30
CA LEU A 333 -6.68 9.04 25.65
C LEU A 333 -6.15 8.66 24.26
N LEU A 334 -5.54 7.48 24.12
CA LEU A 334 -5.03 7.02 22.83
C LEU A 334 -6.17 6.74 21.84
N ALA A 335 -7.28 6.16 22.30
CA ALA A 335 -8.46 5.91 21.47
C ALA A 335 -9.13 7.23 21.01
N GLU A 336 -9.25 8.23 21.89
CA GLU A 336 -9.78 9.57 21.56
C GLU A 336 -8.99 10.24 20.43
N TYR A 337 -7.66 10.05 20.40
CA TYR A 337 -6.78 10.59 19.37
C TYR A 337 -6.62 9.67 18.14
N GLY A 338 -7.52 8.69 17.97
CA GLY A 338 -7.64 7.88 16.75
C GLY A 338 -6.75 6.65 16.70
N ALA A 339 -6.29 6.13 17.85
CA ALA A 339 -5.64 4.82 17.88
C ALA A 339 -6.64 3.70 17.50
N ASP A 340 -6.22 2.81 16.61
CA ASP A 340 -7.06 1.70 16.12
C ASP A 340 -7.13 0.57 17.16
N GLU A 341 -8.28 0.42 17.81
CA GLU A 341 -8.57 -0.65 18.77
C GLU A 341 -8.63 -2.04 18.14
N SER A 342 -8.97 -2.12 16.84
CA SER A 342 -9.10 -3.37 16.09
C SER A 342 -7.75 -3.90 15.59
N LYS A 343 -6.70 -3.07 15.64
CA LYS A 343 -5.39 -3.43 15.13
C LYS A 343 -4.80 -4.59 15.92
N LEU A 344 -4.42 -5.65 15.20
CA LEU A 344 -3.80 -6.83 15.76
C LEU A 344 -2.27 -6.76 15.66
N ASP A 345 -1.59 -7.23 16.71
CA ASP A 345 -0.15 -7.47 16.72
C ASP A 345 0.24 -8.72 15.90
N ASN A 346 1.54 -9.03 15.84
CA ASN A 346 2.05 -10.23 15.13
C ASN A 346 1.59 -11.55 15.76
N ARG A 347 1.00 -11.53 16.97
CA ARG A 347 0.39 -12.69 17.66
C ARG A 347 -1.13 -12.73 17.47
N ASN A 348 -1.67 -11.91 16.57
CA ASN A 348 -3.10 -11.73 16.31
C ASN A 348 -3.89 -11.34 17.58
N LYS A 349 -3.30 -10.50 18.44
CA LYS A 349 -3.95 -9.95 19.65
C LYS A 349 -4.23 -8.47 19.46
N ALA A 350 -5.45 -8.05 19.80
CA ALA A 350 -5.83 -6.64 19.86
C ALA A 350 -5.36 -6.00 21.18
N ALA A 351 -5.29 -4.67 21.24
CA ALA A 351 -4.89 -3.96 22.45
C ALA A 351 -5.77 -4.32 23.67
N ALA A 352 -7.08 -4.50 23.48
CA ALA A 352 -8.01 -4.87 24.55
C ALA A 352 -7.66 -6.21 25.23
N PHE A 353 -7.00 -7.13 24.54
CA PHE A 353 -6.55 -8.41 25.12
C PHE A 353 -5.60 -8.21 26.30
N TYR A 354 -4.77 -7.17 26.24
CA TYR A 354 -3.72 -6.90 27.22
C TYR A 354 -4.22 -6.17 28.47
N LYS A 355 -5.43 -5.60 28.45
CA LYS A 355 -6.06 -4.97 29.63
C LYS A 355 -6.13 -5.91 30.83
N ASN A 356 -6.41 -7.19 30.58
CA ASN A 356 -6.53 -8.22 31.62
C ASN A 356 -5.23 -9.04 31.80
N ARG A 357 -4.19 -8.77 31.01
CA ARG A 357 -2.91 -9.50 31.00
C ARG A 357 -1.72 -8.55 30.80
N PRO A 358 -1.51 -7.59 31.72
CA PRO A 358 -0.46 -6.58 31.55
C PRO A 358 0.95 -7.21 31.51
N GLY A 359 1.15 -8.37 32.14
CA GLY A 359 2.43 -9.09 32.14
C GLY A 359 2.82 -9.74 30.80
N ASP A 360 1.90 -9.83 29.84
CA ASP A 360 2.19 -10.41 28.51
C ASP A 360 2.89 -9.40 27.58
N ILE A 361 2.96 -8.12 27.98
CA ILE A 361 3.72 -7.07 27.28
C ILE A 361 5.09 -6.93 27.92
N ASP A 362 6.12 -7.05 27.08
CA ASP A 362 7.50 -6.80 27.50
C ASP A 362 7.77 -5.28 27.56
N LEU A 363 7.80 -4.75 28.77
CA LEU A 363 8.08 -3.34 29.06
C LEU A 363 9.59 -3.04 29.15
N SER A 364 10.46 -4.06 29.11
CA SER A 364 11.92 -3.87 29.27
C SER A 364 12.51 -3.00 28.16
N ASN A 365 11.93 -3.06 26.96
CA ASN A 365 12.37 -2.32 25.78
C ASN A 365 11.97 -0.83 25.79
N LEU A 366 11.10 -0.39 26.71
CA LEU A 366 10.67 1.01 26.78
C LEU A 366 11.82 1.96 27.17
N VAL A 367 12.82 1.46 27.90
CA VAL A 367 13.95 2.25 28.40
C VAL A 367 15.10 2.36 27.37
N VAL A 368 15.02 1.62 26.26
CA VAL A 368 16.05 1.65 25.20
C VAL A 368 16.06 3.01 24.50
N ILE A 369 17.24 3.58 24.28
CA ILE A 369 17.41 4.89 23.65
C ILE A 369 18.08 4.71 22.27
N PRO A 370 17.59 5.37 21.21
CA PRO A 370 18.21 5.35 19.89
C PRO A 370 19.68 5.79 19.90
N GLU A 371 20.51 5.14 19.09
CA GLU A 371 21.90 5.55 18.90
C GLU A 371 22.01 6.82 18.06
N ALA A 372 22.89 7.73 18.47
CA ALA A 372 23.24 8.93 17.72
C ALA A 372 24.77 9.08 17.64
N PRO A 373 25.32 9.43 16.47
CA PRO A 373 26.75 9.73 16.35
C PRO A 373 27.13 10.95 17.19
N ARG A 374 28.39 11.00 17.66
CA ARG A 374 28.93 12.22 18.28
C ARG A 374 29.12 13.29 17.20
N VAL A 375 28.59 14.47 17.45
CA VAL A 375 28.73 15.65 16.56
C VAL A 375 29.52 16.74 17.27
N SER A 376 30.35 17.48 16.53
CA SER A 376 31.16 18.58 17.04
C SER A 376 30.30 19.85 17.21
N GLY A 377 29.40 19.83 18.20
CA GLY A 377 28.52 20.95 18.55
C GLY A 377 27.05 20.54 18.70
N THR A 378 26.27 21.36 19.40
CA THR A 378 24.84 21.13 19.66
C THR A 378 23.90 21.82 18.66
N LYS A 379 24.45 22.61 17.74
CA LYS A 379 23.69 23.40 16.77
C LYS A 379 23.68 22.73 15.41
N TYR A 380 22.52 22.75 14.76
CA TYR A 380 22.37 22.33 13.38
C TYR A 380 23.29 23.12 12.43
N PRO A 381 23.65 22.57 11.25
CA PRO A 381 24.38 23.31 10.22
C PRO A 381 23.69 24.65 9.91
N LYS A 382 24.47 25.72 9.67
CA LYS A 382 23.93 27.09 9.48
C LYS A 382 22.86 27.19 8.39
N HIS A 383 22.91 26.31 7.40
CA HIS A 383 22.02 26.24 6.24
C HIS A 383 20.93 25.17 6.37
N TRP A 384 20.75 24.59 7.55
CA TRP A 384 19.67 23.64 7.82
C TRP A 384 18.34 24.36 8.01
N ASP A 385 17.30 23.79 7.41
CA ASP A 385 15.93 24.27 7.51
C ASP A 385 15.00 23.07 7.50
N TRP A 386 14.15 22.97 8.53
CA TRP A 386 13.20 21.86 8.67
C TRP A 386 12.17 21.81 7.55
N ARG A 387 11.91 22.95 6.87
CA ARG A 387 11.04 23.02 5.68
C ARG A 387 11.55 22.20 4.50
N ILE A 388 12.82 21.76 4.52
CA ILE A 388 13.35 20.82 3.51
C ILE A 388 12.57 19.49 3.53
N LEU A 389 11.98 19.14 4.67
CA LEU A 389 11.15 17.94 4.85
C LEU A 389 9.71 18.13 4.36
N ASP A 390 9.29 19.36 4.06
CA ASP A 390 7.87 19.73 3.85
C ASP A 390 7.39 19.73 2.37
N SER A 391 8.10 19.17 1.38
CA SER A 391 7.62 19.18 -0.02
C SER A 391 7.76 17.86 -0.78
N ASP A 392 6.67 17.11 -0.93
CA ASP A 392 5.81 17.03 -2.14
C ASP A 392 4.70 16.01 -1.82
N GLY A 393 3.47 16.46 -1.56
CA GLY A 393 2.30 15.57 -1.61
C GLY A 393 1.82 14.87 -0.32
N MET A 394 2.33 15.15 0.88
CA MET A 394 1.52 14.94 2.10
C MET A 394 0.64 16.16 2.36
N SER A 395 -0.28 16.42 1.42
CA SER A 395 -1.42 17.28 1.72
C SER A 395 -2.34 16.51 2.65
N LEU A 396 -2.43 16.95 3.91
CA LEU A 396 -3.42 16.54 4.92
C LEU A 396 -4.88 16.87 4.51
N ARG A 397 -5.20 16.84 3.21
CA ARG A 397 -6.52 17.18 2.63
C ARG A 397 -7.51 16.02 2.56
N SER A 398 -7.13 14.81 2.98
CA SER A 398 -8.09 13.69 3.12
C SER A 398 -8.69 13.55 4.52
N LEU A 399 -8.47 14.51 5.43
CA LEU A 399 -9.08 14.51 6.77
C LEU A 399 -9.89 15.79 7.00
N LYS A 400 -10.76 16.16 6.04
CA LYS A 400 -11.83 17.13 6.31
C LYS A 400 -13.16 16.41 6.51
N LYS A 401 -13.67 16.58 7.74
CA LYS A 401 -15.06 16.44 8.20
C LYS A 401 -15.74 15.13 7.81
N ILE A 402 -15.64 14.15 8.72
CA ILE A 402 -16.75 13.21 8.91
C ILE A 402 -17.85 14.03 9.57
N ASP A 403 -18.80 14.47 8.75
CA ASP A 403 -20.03 15.07 9.18
C ASP A 403 -20.83 14.00 9.94
N THR A 404 -21.29 14.34 11.13
CA THR A 404 -22.13 13.48 11.95
C THR A 404 -23.50 13.36 11.31
N GLN A 405 -23.76 12.25 10.62
CA GLN A 405 -25.12 11.76 10.42
C GLN A 405 -25.14 10.26 10.67
N VAL A 406 -25.60 9.94 11.88
CA VAL A 406 -25.88 8.59 12.35
C VAL A 406 -27.22 8.20 11.72
N ASP A 407 -27.20 7.36 10.69
CA ASP A 407 -28.34 6.52 10.36
C ASP A 407 -28.17 5.18 11.08
N VAL A 408 -28.89 5.07 12.19
CA VAL A 408 -29.12 3.83 12.92
C VAL A 408 -30.20 3.05 12.18
N ASP A 409 -29.83 1.89 11.62
CA ASP A 409 -30.71 0.72 11.54
C ASP A 409 -29.85 -0.53 11.27
N SER A 410 -29.66 -1.38 12.28
CA SER A 410 -30.56 -2.49 12.65
C SER A 410 -30.36 -3.73 11.77
N ALA A 411 -29.48 -4.65 12.19
CA ALA A 411 -29.54 -6.06 11.80
C ALA A 411 -28.63 -6.96 12.67
N PHE A 412 -29.06 -7.31 13.89
CA PHE A 412 -28.83 -8.59 14.59
C PHE A 412 -29.50 -8.43 15.97
N GLY A 413 -30.56 -9.12 16.38
CA GLY A 413 -30.94 -10.50 16.09
C GLY A 413 -30.49 -11.40 17.24
N SER A 414 -31.16 -11.35 18.40
CA SER A 414 -31.20 -12.48 19.36
C SER A 414 -32.31 -12.35 20.42
N ALA A 415 -33.25 -13.29 20.31
CA ALA A 415 -33.94 -14.07 21.34
C ALA A 415 -34.39 -13.41 22.68
N GLU A 416 -35.70 -13.20 22.76
CA GLU A 416 -36.62 -13.90 23.69
C GLU A 416 -36.37 -13.79 25.20
N SER A 417 -37.23 -13.00 25.87
CA SER A 417 -37.87 -13.43 27.12
C SER A 417 -39.14 -12.61 27.38
N ALA A 418 -40.22 -13.35 27.59
CA ALA A 418 -41.55 -12.88 27.93
C ALA A 418 -41.60 -12.05 29.22
N LEU A 419 -42.51 -11.07 29.27
CA LEU A 419 -43.56 -10.96 30.29
C LEU A 419 -44.37 -9.65 30.15
N LYS A 420 -45.70 -9.83 30.22
CA LYS A 420 -46.72 -8.88 30.73
C LYS A 420 -47.00 -7.65 29.87
N SER A 421 -48.17 -7.64 29.22
CA SER A 421 -49.42 -7.01 29.69
C SER A 421 -49.37 -5.49 29.50
N ALA A 422 -50.38 -4.77 29.02
CA ALA A 422 -51.73 -5.02 28.58
C ALA A 422 -52.22 -3.64 28.08
N ALA A 423 -53.22 -3.62 27.21
CA ALA A 423 -54.08 -2.47 26.91
C ALA A 423 -53.36 -1.25 26.25
N SER A 424 -53.96 -0.48 25.36
CA SER A 424 -55.33 -0.34 24.90
C SER A 424 -55.27 0.37 23.55
N SER A 425 -56.04 -0.16 22.61
CA SER A 425 -56.59 0.54 21.46
C SER A 425 -57.32 1.83 21.84
N GLU A 426 -57.35 2.79 20.92
CA GLU A 426 -58.51 3.56 20.43
C GLU A 426 -58.08 4.97 19.99
N ASN A 427 -58.20 5.28 18.68
CA ASN A 427 -59.29 6.06 18.05
C ASN A 427 -59.18 7.57 18.41
N VAL A 428 -59.42 8.58 17.56
CA VAL A 428 -60.18 8.75 16.30
C VAL A 428 -60.05 10.24 15.94
N PHE A 429 -60.05 10.58 14.64
CA PHE A 429 -60.48 11.86 13.99
C PHE A 429 -59.97 13.21 14.56
N GLY A 430 -59.58 14.22 13.79
CA GLY A 430 -59.96 14.66 12.46
C GLY A 430 -60.02 16.21 12.44
N VAL A 431 -60.07 16.78 11.24
CA VAL A 431 -60.55 18.15 10.92
C VAL A 431 -59.56 19.32 11.03
N ARG A 432 -58.79 19.49 9.95
CA ARG A 432 -58.75 20.65 9.03
C ARG A 432 -59.44 21.98 9.47
N LEU A 433 -58.65 23.06 9.59
CA LEU A 433 -59.10 24.42 9.30
C LEU A 433 -58.01 25.23 8.58
N LYS A 434 -58.29 25.63 7.34
CA LYS A 434 -57.67 26.76 6.64
C LYS A 434 -58.37 28.03 7.12
N PHE A 435 -57.71 29.19 7.16
CA PHE A 435 -58.26 30.47 6.68
C PHE A 435 -57.15 31.56 6.60
N ILE A 436 -57.00 32.14 5.39
CA ILE A 436 -56.70 33.56 5.01
C ILE A 436 -55.40 34.23 5.57
N ARG A 437 -54.40 34.70 4.80
CA ARG A 437 -54.22 35.50 3.55
C ARG A 437 -54.34 37.04 3.71
N LYS A 438 -53.34 37.74 3.14
CA LYS A 438 -53.12 39.21 2.92
C LYS A 438 -52.11 39.83 3.90
N ASN A 439 -51.18 40.72 3.54
CA ASN A 439 -50.90 41.56 2.36
C ASN A 439 -49.40 41.97 2.50
N ARG A 440 -48.54 41.98 1.47
CA ARG A 440 -48.35 42.94 0.36
C ARG A 440 -47.40 44.11 0.70
N PHE A 441 -46.58 44.45 -0.31
CA PHE A 441 -45.67 45.60 -0.52
C PHE A 441 -44.24 45.42 0.03
N ARG A 442 -43.17 45.67 -0.74
CA ARG A 442 -43.01 46.29 -2.06
C ARG A 442 -41.83 45.67 -2.79
#